data_AF-A0A2N6U2M5-F1
#
_entry.id   AF-A0A2N6U2M5-F1
#
_cell.length_a   1.000
_cell.length_b   1.000
_cell.length_c   1.000
_cell.angle_alpha   90.00
_cell.angle_beta   90.00
_cell.angle_gamma   90.00
#
_symmetry.space_group_name_H-M   'P 1'
#
loop_
_entity.id
_entity.type
_entity.pdbx_description
1 polymer ?
#
loop_
_entity_poly.entity_id
_entity_poly.type
_entity_poly.pdbx_seq_one_letter_code
_entity_poly.pdbx_strand_id
1 'polypeptide(L)'
;MPKSYAVPPPPHHNEGKTAAGWTMNIGIVLGAVVIAVGMVGGDMAGGTDLSFLLWVGAGLIALSIIVGIIMSRAGMGQPKEYGKPAVAPAAARTEAAHK
;
A
#
# COMPACT_ATOMS: atom_id res chain seq x y z
N MET A 1 14.91 -22.65 35.01
CA MET A 1 15.54 -22.15 33.77
C MET A 1 14.61 -21.09 33.17
N PRO A 2 15.02 -19.83 33.05
CA PRO A 2 14.20 -18.82 32.39
C PRO A 2 14.08 -19.16 30.90
N LYS A 3 12.86 -19.22 30.38
CA LYS A 3 12.63 -19.44 28.95
C LYS A 3 12.85 -18.13 28.20
N SER A 4 13.86 -18.11 27.35
CA SER A 4 14.10 -17.03 26.39
C SER A 4 13.20 -17.25 25.18
N TYR A 5 12.20 -16.39 25.01
CA TYR A 5 11.40 -16.34 23.79
C TYR A 5 11.97 -15.25 22.88
N ALA A 6 12.29 -15.61 21.64
CA ALA A 6 12.62 -14.62 20.62
C ALA A 6 11.35 -13.84 20.26
N VAL A 7 11.23 -12.62 20.78
CA VAL A 7 10.14 -11.72 20.40
C VAL A 7 10.44 -11.23 18.98
N PRO A 8 9.49 -11.32 18.03
CA PRO A 8 9.64 -10.73 16.72
C PRO A 8 10.01 -9.24 16.84
N PRO A 9 10.78 -8.68 15.88
CA PRO A 9 11.07 -7.27 15.88
C PRO A 9 9.77 -6.45 15.97
N PRO A 10 9.79 -5.25 16.58
CA PRO A 10 8.58 -4.43 16.70
C PRO A 10 7.93 -4.13 15.34
N PRO A 11 6.58 -4.05 15.26
CA PRO A 11 5.87 -3.67 14.05
C PRO A 11 6.43 -2.42 13.41
N HIS A 12 6.43 -2.38 12.07
CA HIS A 12 6.81 -1.16 11.37
C HIS A 12 5.89 -0.01 11.78
N HIS A 13 6.50 1.10 12.19
CA HIS A 13 5.82 2.31 12.63
C HIS A 13 5.30 3.14 11.44
N ASN A 14 4.61 2.49 10.51
CA ASN A 14 4.06 3.15 9.34
C ASN A 14 2.53 3.21 9.32
N GLU A 15 1.78 2.57 10.24
CA GLU A 15 0.32 2.77 10.43
C GLU A 15 -0.51 2.80 9.12
N GLY A 16 -0.06 2.13 8.06
CA GLY A 16 -0.67 2.21 6.71
C GLY A 16 -0.29 3.45 5.88
N LYS A 17 0.43 4.43 6.44
CA LYS A 17 0.98 5.65 5.82
C LYS A 17 2.21 5.37 4.94
N THR A 18 2.05 4.47 3.96
CA THR A 18 3.09 4.25 2.93
C THR A 18 2.84 5.16 1.73
N ALA A 19 3.91 5.59 1.06
CA ALA A 19 3.78 6.42 -0.14
C ALA A 19 2.98 5.68 -1.23
N ALA A 20 3.25 4.39 -1.43
CA ALA A 20 2.49 3.56 -2.38
C ALA A 20 1.00 3.47 -2.03
N GLY A 21 0.67 3.27 -0.74
CA GLY A 21 -0.70 3.21 -0.26
C GLY A 21 -1.45 4.54 -0.41
N TRP A 22 -0.80 5.66 -0.06
CA TRP A 22 -1.41 6.99 -0.21
C TRP A 22 -1.62 7.37 -1.67
N THR A 23 -0.66 7.11 -2.55
CA THR A 23 -0.81 7.36 -3.99
C THR A 23 -1.99 6.58 -4.57
N MET A 24 -2.08 5.29 -4.24
CA MET A 24 -3.19 4.44 -4.68
C MET A 24 -4.54 4.96 -4.15
N ASN A 25 -4.60 5.30 -2.85
CA ASN A 25 -5.82 5.80 -2.22
C ASN A 25 -6.30 7.11 -2.84
N ILE A 26 -5.44 8.12 -2.95
CA ILE A 26 -5.79 9.41 -3.54
C ILE A 26 -6.30 9.21 -4.97
N GLY A 27 -5.61 8.41 -5.77
CA GLY A 27 -6.02 8.16 -7.14
C GLY A 27 -7.36 7.42 -7.27
N ILE A 28 -7.65 6.46 -6.39
CA ILE A 28 -8.95 5.78 -6.33
C ILE A 28 -10.06 6.76 -5.93
N VAL A 29 -9.83 7.57 -4.88
CA VAL A 29 -10.80 8.57 -4.41
C VAL A 29 -11.09 9.59 -5.51
N LEU A 30 -10.06 10.10 -6.20
CA LEU A 30 -10.23 11.02 -7.32
C LEU A 30 -11.04 10.37 -8.46
N GLY A 31 -10.73 9.13 -8.84
CA GLY A 31 -11.49 8.41 -9.85
C GLY A 31 -12.95 8.19 -9.45
N ALA A 32 -13.21 7.85 -8.18
CA ALA A 32 -14.56 7.70 -7.65
C ALA A 32 -15.35 9.03 -7.66
N VAL A 33 -14.70 10.15 -7.33
CA VAL A 33 -15.31 11.49 -7.43
C VAL A 33 -15.67 11.81 -8.89
N VAL A 34 -14.80 11.51 -9.85
CA VAL A 34 -15.08 11.71 -11.28
C VAL A 34 -16.28 10.88 -11.74
N ILE A 35 -16.39 9.61 -11.31
CA ILE A 35 -17.56 8.76 -11.58
C ILE A 35 -18.82 9.40 -10.99
N ALA A 36 -18.77 9.83 -9.72
CA ALA A 36 -19.90 10.45 -9.05
C ALA A 36 -20.38 11.72 -9.79
N VAL A 37 -19.45 12.55 -10.27
CA VAL A 37 -19.78 13.72 -11.11
C VAL A 37 -20.45 13.31 -12.42
N GLY A 38 -19.96 12.25 -13.08
CA GLY A 38 -20.59 11.70 -14.28
C GLY A 38 -22.03 11.21 -14.04
N MET A 39 -22.26 10.56 -12.90
CA MET A 39 -23.59 10.07 -12.51
C MET A 39 -24.55 11.20 -12.17
N VAL A 40 -24.13 12.19 -11.38
CA VAL A 40 -25.00 13.31 -10.96
C VAL A 40 -25.22 14.32 -12.09
N GLY A 41 -24.18 14.58 -12.89
CA GLY A 41 -24.23 15.54 -13.99
C GLY A 41 -25.21 15.13 -15.09
N GLY A 42 -25.36 13.83 -15.36
CA GLY A 42 -26.33 13.32 -16.33
C GLY A 42 -27.78 13.69 -16.00
N ASP A 43 -28.13 13.69 -14.72
CA ASP A 43 -29.51 13.98 -14.26
C ASP A 43 -29.78 15.48 -14.06
N MET A 44 -28.75 16.28 -13.71
CA MET A 44 -28.94 17.70 -13.34
C MET A 44 -28.51 18.73 -14.41
N ALA A 45 -27.68 18.37 -15.38
CA ALA A 45 -27.05 19.31 -16.32
C ALA A 45 -27.75 19.41 -17.69
N GLY A 46 -29.08 19.47 -17.70
CA GLY A 46 -29.84 19.90 -18.90
C GLY A 46 -29.67 19.05 -20.16
N GLY A 47 -29.35 17.75 -20.02
CA GLY A 47 -29.27 16.80 -21.14
C GLY A 47 -27.87 16.59 -21.73
N THR A 48 -26.80 17.09 -21.09
CA THR A 48 -25.44 16.71 -21.48
C THR A 48 -25.10 15.30 -20.98
N ASP A 49 -24.97 14.36 -21.92
CA ASP A 49 -24.53 13.00 -21.62
C ASP A 49 -23.06 12.99 -21.16
N LEU A 50 -22.88 12.91 -19.84
CA LEU A 50 -21.58 12.86 -19.17
C LEU A 50 -21.09 11.42 -18.93
N SER A 51 -21.67 10.43 -19.62
CA SER A 51 -21.31 9.01 -19.48
C SER A 51 -19.82 8.73 -19.71
N PHE A 52 -19.12 9.56 -20.50
CA PHE A 52 -17.68 9.41 -20.70
C PHE A 52 -16.87 9.55 -19.40
N LEU A 53 -17.36 10.33 -18.41
CA LEU A 53 -16.70 10.49 -17.11
C LEU A 53 -16.67 9.18 -16.31
N LEU A 54 -17.61 8.28 -16.54
CA LEU A 54 -17.59 6.94 -15.92
C LEU A 54 -16.33 6.18 -16.35
N TRP A 55 -16.01 6.22 -17.65
CA TRP A 55 -14.81 5.58 -18.20
C TRP A 55 -13.53 6.30 -17.78
N VAL A 56 -13.54 7.63 -17.72
CA VAL A 56 -12.39 8.40 -17.22
C VAL A 56 -12.10 8.04 -15.76
N GLY A 57 -13.11 8.02 -14.90
CA GLY A 57 -12.95 7.67 -13.50
C GLY A 57 -12.54 6.22 -13.28
N ALA A 58 -13.10 5.28 -14.05
CA ALA A 58 -12.68 3.88 -14.04
C ALA A 58 -11.21 3.72 -14.48
N GLY A 59 -10.80 4.45 -15.52
CA GLY A 59 -9.42 4.49 -15.99
C GLY A 59 -8.45 5.04 -14.93
N LEU A 60 -8.84 6.11 -14.22
CA LEU A 60 -8.06 6.66 -13.11
C LEU A 60 -7.88 5.66 -11.97
N ILE A 61 -8.95 4.94 -11.58
CA ILE A 61 -8.89 3.89 -10.57
C ILE A 61 -7.93 2.79 -11.00
N ALA A 62 -8.09 2.26 -12.21
CA ALA A 62 -7.24 1.19 -12.75
C ALA A 62 -5.76 1.62 -12.79
N LEU A 63 -5.48 2.83 -13.30
CA LEU A 63 -4.13 3.39 -13.34
C LEU A 63 -3.54 3.53 -11.94
N SER A 64 -4.32 4.01 -10.97
CA SER A 64 -3.88 4.22 -9.59
C SER A 64 -3.53 2.90 -8.90
N ILE A 65 -4.29 1.83 -9.17
CA ILE A 65 -3.98 0.48 -8.69
C ILE A 65 -2.63 0.02 -9.28
N ILE A 66 -2.44 0.16 -10.60
CA ILE A 66 -1.21 -0.23 -11.28
C ILE A 66 0.00 0.52 -10.71
N VAL A 67 -0.10 1.85 -10.60
CA VAL A 67 0.96 2.70 -10.03
C VAL A 67 1.25 2.30 -8.59
N GLY A 68 0.23 2.12 -7.74
CA GLY A 68 0.39 1.69 -6.36
C GLY A 68 1.11 0.35 -6.22
N ILE A 69 0.80 -0.62 -7.10
CA ILE A 69 1.49 -1.91 -7.15
C ILE A 69 2.95 -1.75 -7.57
N ILE A 70 3.23 -0.96 -8.61
CA ILE A 70 4.60 -0.68 -9.08
C ILE A 70 5.40 -0.03 -7.96
N MET A 71 4.85 0.98 -7.30
CA MET A 71 5.49 1.66 -6.19
C MET A 71 5.76 0.71 -5.01
N SER A 72 4.80 -0.15 -4.68
CA SER A 72 4.97 -1.16 -3.63
C SER A 72 6.09 -2.15 -3.96
N ARG A 73 6.23 -2.53 -5.23
CA ARG A 73 7.32 -3.40 -5.71
C ARG A 73 8.68 -2.68 -5.73
N ALA A 74 8.68 -1.37 -5.94
CA ALA A 74 9.87 -0.53 -5.85
C ALA A 74 10.29 -0.21 -4.40
N GLY A 75 9.64 -0.79 -3.39
CA GLY A 75 10.00 -0.62 -1.98
C GLY A 75 9.36 0.59 -1.30
N MET A 76 8.47 1.33 -1.98
CA MET A 76 7.73 2.47 -1.40
C MET A 76 6.45 2.05 -0.65
N GLY A 77 6.21 0.75 -0.53
CA GLY A 77 5.11 0.15 0.23
C GLY A 77 5.56 -0.36 1.61
N GLN A 78 4.73 -1.19 2.24
CA GLN A 78 5.09 -1.80 3.53
C GLN A 78 6.12 -2.93 3.31
N PRO A 79 7.18 -3.02 4.14
CA PRO A 79 8.13 -4.14 4.05
C PRO A 79 7.44 -5.48 4.34
N LYS A 80 7.67 -6.48 3.49
CA LYS A 80 7.00 -7.80 3.54
C LYS A 80 7.68 -8.81 4.47
N GLU A 81 8.76 -8.41 5.12
CA GLU A 81 9.62 -9.32 5.88
C GLU A 81 9.38 -9.25 7.39
N TYR A 82 8.39 -8.46 7.82
CA TYR A 82 7.95 -8.42 9.19
C TYR A 82 7.49 -9.80 9.69
N GLY A 83 8.09 -10.30 10.77
CA GLY A 83 7.74 -11.59 11.37
C GLY A 83 8.31 -12.83 10.69
N LYS A 84 9.09 -12.69 9.59
CA LYS A 84 9.93 -13.80 9.14
C LYS A 84 11.02 -14.02 10.18
N PRO A 85 11.24 -15.25 10.67
CA PRO A 85 12.34 -15.52 11.58
C PRO A 85 13.63 -15.06 10.90
N ALA A 86 14.36 -14.15 11.56
CA ALA A 86 15.71 -13.83 11.13
C ALA A 86 16.44 -15.18 11.08
N VAL A 87 16.91 -15.58 9.90
CA VAL A 87 17.85 -16.68 9.78
C VAL A 87 19.12 -16.17 10.44
N ALA A 88 19.19 -16.31 11.77
CA ALA A 88 20.29 -15.78 12.53
C ALA A 88 21.53 -16.61 12.19
N PRO A 89 22.67 -15.99 11.81
CA PRO A 89 23.96 -16.60 12.05
C PRO A 89 24.22 -16.57 13.58
N ALA A 90 23.43 -17.34 14.35
CA ALA A 90 23.51 -17.38 15.81
C ALA A 90 24.63 -18.30 16.34
N ALA A 91 25.39 -18.96 15.46
CA ALA A 91 26.45 -19.88 15.88
C ALA A 91 27.84 -19.23 16.01
N ALA A 92 28.07 -18.02 15.49
CA ALA A 92 29.43 -17.51 15.26
C ALA A 92 29.98 -16.53 16.32
N ARG A 93 29.17 -16.02 17.26
CA ARG A 93 29.61 -14.95 18.18
C ARG A 93 29.98 -15.42 19.60
N THR A 94 29.67 -16.66 19.98
CA THR A 94 30.00 -17.18 21.32
C THR A 94 31.35 -17.89 21.41
N GLU A 95 31.98 -18.30 20.29
CA GLU A 95 33.30 -18.94 20.32
C GLU A 95 34.49 -17.96 20.43
N ALA A 96 34.28 -16.68 20.12
CA ALA A 96 35.37 -15.69 20.12
C ALA A 96 35.67 -15.05 21.50
N ALA A 97 34.88 -15.36 22.53
CA ALA A 97 34.97 -14.72 23.86
C ALA A 97 35.69 -15.57 24.93
N HIS A 98 36.22 -16.73 24.56
CA HIS A 98 36.97 -17.62 25.47
C HIS A 98 38.40 -17.90 24.98
N LYS A 99 39.12 -16.84 24.59
CA LYS A 99 40.59 -16.83 24.62
C LYS A 99 41.07 -16.03 25.81
#